data_AF-A0A7W4IQL1-F1
#
_entry.id   AF-A0A7W4IQL1-F1
#
_cell.length_a   1.000
_cell.length_b   1.000
_cell.length_c   1.000
_cell.angle_alpha   90.00
_cell.angle_beta   90.00
_cell.angle_gamma   90.00
#
_symmetry.space_group_name_H-M   'P 1'
#
loop_
_entity.id
_entity.type
_entity.pdbx_description
1 polymer ?
#
loop_
_entity_poly.entity_id
_entity_poly.type
_entity_poly.pdbx_seq_one_letter_code
_entity_poly.pdbx_strand_id
1 'polypeptide(L)'
;MTRVKAMVGLGLRQMAFLGLLHPIANEPWSEDERTAFRLAAGEVWRTDGSLTASVCPHLAEARQVANGHSENWWPELIVTTGLDCAGRLPILDLTLPTLWGAIWLGATLGAVPDTLAKDWAVETLDHLCGVAFDHLEALRNTAACGLPADNPDELDIALRNTGEALAKIGPVWVFGDIAAVGAAA
;
A
#
# COMPACT_ATOMS: atom_id res chain seq x y z
N MET A 1 -20.70 -23.04 -14.47
CA MET A 1 -20.80 -22.27 -13.20
C MET A 1 -19.41 -22.14 -12.61
N THR A 2 -18.70 -21.08 -12.98
CA THR A 2 -17.36 -20.81 -12.46
C THR A 2 -17.53 -20.16 -11.09
N ARG A 3 -17.26 -20.91 -10.02
CA ARG A 3 -17.18 -20.32 -8.68
C ARG A 3 -15.91 -19.47 -8.65
N VAL A 4 -16.05 -18.16 -8.70
CA VAL A 4 -14.98 -17.24 -8.31
C VAL A 4 -14.73 -17.53 -6.83
N LYS A 5 -13.66 -18.27 -6.53
CA LYS A 5 -13.08 -18.27 -5.19
C LYS A 5 -12.71 -16.81 -4.94
N ALA A 6 -13.47 -16.11 -4.11
CA ALA A 6 -12.96 -14.90 -3.49
C ALA A 6 -11.63 -15.32 -2.84
N MET A 7 -10.51 -14.86 -3.40
CA MET A 7 -9.22 -15.01 -2.74
C MET A 7 -9.37 -14.28 -1.41
N VAL A 8 -9.44 -15.04 -0.33
CA VAL A 8 -9.46 -14.51 1.02
C VAL A 8 -8.04 -14.02 1.28
N GLY A 9 -7.81 -12.73 1.09
CA GLY A 9 -6.52 -12.09 1.33
C GLY A 9 -6.55 -10.60 0.98
N LEU A 10 -5.79 -9.79 1.72
CA LEU A 10 -5.56 -8.37 1.40
C LEU A 10 -4.65 -8.28 0.18
N GLY A 11 -5.17 -7.79 -0.94
CA GLY A 11 -4.37 -7.47 -2.13
C GLY A 11 -3.59 -6.16 -1.96
N LEU A 12 -2.57 -5.96 -2.80
CA LEU A 12 -1.73 -4.75 -2.83
C LEU A 12 -2.57 -3.46 -2.75
N ARG A 13 -3.61 -3.35 -3.59
CA ARG A 13 -4.51 -2.18 -3.62
C ARG A 13 -5.30 -1.98 -2.34
N GLN A 14 -5.73 -3.05 -1.67
CA GLN A 14 -6.45 -2.93 -0.40
C GLN A 14 -5.52 -2.45 0.70
N MET A 15 -4.29 -2.94 0.74
CA MET A 15 -3.29 -2.48 1.70
C MET A 15 -2.89 -1.04 1.44
N ALA A 16 -2.63 -0.69 0.18
CA ALA A 16 -2.34 0.68 -0.24
C ALA A 16 -3.48 1.65 0.07
N PHE A 17 -4.73 1.22 -0.15
CA PHE A 17 -5.91 1.99 0.23
C PHE A 17 -5.91 2.31 1.73
N LEU A 18 -5.69 1.29 2.59
CA LEU A 18 -5.61 1.49 4.04
C LEU A 18 -4.48 2.45 4.42
N GLY A 19 -3.30 2.30 3.83
CA GLY A 19 -2.17 3.18 4.12
C GLY A 19 -2.37 4.61 3.67
N LEU A 20 -3.08 4.86 2.57
CA LEU A 20 -3.46 6.21 2.16
C LEU A 20 -4.53 6.84 3.07
N LEU A 21 -5.35 6.03 3.74
CA LEU A 21 -6.25 6.53 4.80
C LEU A 21 -5.50 6.80 6.11
N HIS A 22 -4.38 6.12 6.34
CA HIS A 22 -3.58 6.21 7.56
C HIS A 22 -2.08 6.43 7.26
N PRO A 23 -1.72 7.54 6.59
CA PRO A 23 -0.34 7.77 6.16
C PRO A 23 0.57 8.02 7.36
N ILE A 24 1.75 7.41 7.35
CA ILE A 24 2.72 7.53 8.44
C ILE A 24 3.82 8.50 8.02
N ALA A 25 4.15 9.42 8.91
CA ALA A 25 5.23 10.37 8.70
C ALA A 25 6.04 10.63 9.96
N ASN A 26 7.28 11.04 9.71
CA ASN A 26 8.17 11.54 10.74
C ASN A 26 7.68 12.88 11.32
N GLU A 27 6.86 13.62 10.54
CA GLU A 27 6.20 14.88 10.92
C GLU A 27 4.68 14.79 10.64
N PRO A 28 3.82 15.52 11.38
CA PRO A 28 2.37 15.39 11.21
C PRO A 28 1.87 15.98 9.89
N TRP A 29 1.05 15.23 9.16
CA TRP A 29 0.33 15.71 7.96
C TRP A 29 -0.74 16.75 8.31
N SER A 30 -0.77 17.84 7.56
CA SER A 30 -1.85 18.83 7.55
C SER A 30 -3.16 18.26 7.00
N GLU A 31 -4.27 18.96 7.20
CA GLU A 31 -5.59 18.50 6.75
C GLU A 31 -5.71 18.47 5.21
N ASP A 32 -5.07 19.42 4.53
CA ASP A 32 -5.04 19.45 3.05
C ASP A 32 -4.27 18.25 2.50
N GLU A 33 -3.12 17.91 3.10
CA GLU A 33 -2.34 16.72 2.73
C GLU A 33 -3.09 15.43 3.01
N ARG A 34 -3.75 15.32 4.17
CA ARG A 34 -4.65 14.19 4.49
C ARG A 34 -5.81 14.09 3.50
N THR A 35 -6.30 15.21 2.99
CA THR A 35 -7.34 15.23 1.96
C THR A 35 -6.81 14.69 0.64
N ALA A 36 -5.61 15.09 0.22
CA ALA A 36 -4.95 14.55 -0.96
C ALA A 36 -4.77 13.01 -0.87
N PHE A 37 -4.30 12.50 0.26
CA PHE A 37 -4.17 11.05 0.48
C PHE A 37 -5.52 10.31 0.44
N ARG A 38 -6.58 10.86 1.05
CA ARG A 38 -7.93 10.27 1.00
C ARG A 38 -8.49 10.22 -0.42
N LEU A 39 -8.28 11.28 -1.22
CA LEU A 39 -8.70 11.29 -2.63
C LEU A 39 -7.93 10.24 -3.44
N ALA A 40 -6.62 10.13 -3.23
CA ALA A 40 -5.77 9.10 -3.83
C ALA A 40 -6.22 7.68 -3.45
N ALA A 41 -6.59 7.43 -2.17
CA ALA A 41 -7.15 6.15 -1.74
C ALA A 41 -8.39 5.80 -2.58
N GLY A 42 -9.29 6.77 -2.76
CA GLY A 42 -10.46 6.60 -3.61
C GLY A 42 -10.13 6.20 -5.06
N GLU A 43 -9.06 6.73 -5.65
CA GLU A 43 -8.60 6.34 -6.99
C GLU A 43 -8.02 4.93 -7.02
N VAL A 44 -7.16 4.58 -6.07
CA VAL A 44 -6.58 3.22 -5.94
C VAL A 44 -7.67 2.16 -5.84
N TRP A 45 -8.78 2.48 -5.16
CA TRP A 45 -9.93 1.59 -5.03
C TRP A 45 -10.74 1.45 -6.32
N ARG A 46 -10.91 2.54 -7.08
CA ARG A 46 -11.84 2.60 -8.24
C ARG A 46 -11.19 2.30 -9.58
N THR A 47 -9.89 2.49 -9.73
CA THR A 47 -9.20 2.33 -11.01
C THR A 47 -8.85 0.87 -11.28
N ASP A 48 -9.43 0.26 -12.30
CA ASP A 48 -8.96 -1.03 -12.82
C ASP A 48 -7.77 -0.82 -13.79
N GLY A 49 -6.65 -1.53 -13.58
CA GLY A 49 -5.49 -1.50 -14.49
C GLY A 49 -4.29 -0.68 -14.00
N SER A 50 -3.51 -0.10 -14.91
CA SER A 50 -2.26 0.60 -14.57
C SER A 50 -2.50 1.96 -13.91
N LEU A 51 -1.82 2.21 -12.80
CA LEU A 51 -1.91 3.46 -12.04
C LEU A 51 -0.88 4.47 -12.58
N THR A 52 -1.23 5.15 -13.67
CA THR A 52 -0.38 6.20 -14.25
C THR A 52 -0.85 7.58 -13.81
N ALA A 53 0.02 8.59 -13.85
CA ALA A 53 -0.34 9.95 -13.42
C ALA A 53 -1.49 10.57 -14.23
N SER A 54 -1.66 10.20 -15.50
CA SER A 54 -2.77 10.68 -16.34
C SER A 54 -4.11 10.02 -15.99
N VAL A 55 -4.08 8.80 -15.46
CA VAL A 55 -5.28 8.05 -15.07
C VAL A 55 -5.65 8.33 -13.61
N CYS A 56 -4.66 8.56 -12.75
CA CYS A 56 -4.82 8.75 -11.31
C CYS A 56 -4.15 10.06 -10.88
N PRO A 57 -4.74 11.23 -11.21
CA PRO A 57 -4.16 12.53 -10.88
C PRO A 57 -4.06 12.77 -9.37
N HIS A 58 -5.03 12.32 -8.57
CA HIS A 58 -4.96 12.50 -7.11
C HIS A 58 -3.88 11.61 -6.49
N LEU A 59 -3.66 10.41 -7.04
CA LEU A 59 -2.53 9.58 -6.62
C LEU A 59 -1.18 10.22 -6.97
N ALA A 60 -1.07 10.86 -8.13
CA ALA A 60 0.11 11.62 -8.49
C ALA A 60 0.34 12.83 -7.56
N GLU A 61 -0.73 13.54 -7.18
CA GLU A 61 -0.69 14.64 -6.20
C GLU A 61 -0.26 14.14 -4.82
N ALA A 62 -0.86 13.07 -4.31
CA ALA A 62 -0.48 12.45 -3.04
C ALA A 62 1.01 12.04 -3.02
N ARG A 63 1.51 11.52 -4.14
CA ARG A 63 2.94 11.25 -4.31
C ARG A 63 3.78 12.53 -4.21
N GLN A 64 3.35 13.62 -4.85
CA GLN A 64 4.04 14.92 -4.75
C GLN A 64 4.05 15.45 -3.32
N VAL A 65 2.92 15.34 -2.61
CA VAL A 65 2.81 15.71 -1.19
C VAL A 65 3.81 14.92 -0.34
N ALA A 66 3.85 13.59 -0.48
CA ALA A 66 4.80 12.77 0.24
C ALA A 66 6.25 13.19 -0.05
N ASN A 67 6.58 13.41 -1.32
CA ASN A 67 7.92 13.82 -1.73
C ASN A 67 8.27 15.27 -1.35
N GLY A 68 7.28 16.12 -1.08
CA GLY A 68 7.46 17.47 -0.54
C GLY A 68 7.97 17.46 0.91
N HIS A 69 7.62 16.44 1.69
CA HIS A 69 8.15 16.23 3.03
C HIS A 69 9.54 15.58 3.04
N SER A 70 9.77 14.60 2.17
CA SER A 70 11.07 13.95 2.05
C SER A 70 11.32 13.57 0.60
N GLU A 71 12.42 14.09 0.04
CA GLU A 71 12.74 13.87 -1.36
C GLU A 71 12.88 12.36 -1.65
N ASN A 72 12.27 11.91 -2.76
CA ASN A 72 12.28 10.51 -3.21
C ASN A 72 11.72 9.50 -2.19
N TRP A 73 10.90 9.97 -1.24
CA TRP A 73 10.24 9.09 -0.28
C TRP A 73 9.29 8.11 -0.97
N TRP A 74 8.58 8.57 -2.00
CA TRP A 74 7.73 7.77 -2.88
C TRP A 74 8.23 7.83 -4.34
N PRO A 75 9.16 6.96 -4.76
CA PRO A 75 9.69 6.92 -6.12
C PRO A 75 8.64 6.43 -7.14
N GLU A 76 8.83 6.77 -8.43
CA GLU A 76 8.07 6.18 -9.54
C GLU A 76 8.71 4.85 -9.97
N LEU A 77 7.88 3.93 -10.44
CA LEU A 77 8.33 2.74 -11.14
C LEU A 77 8.35 3.00 -12.65
N ILE A 78 9.48 2.78 -13.31
CA ILE A 78 9.56 2.87 -14.77
C ILE A 78 9.40 1.47 -15.36
N VAL A 79 8.30 1.25 -16.08
CA VAL A 79 8.06 0.01 -16.80
C VAL A 79 8.43 0.17 -18.26
N THR A 80 9.19 -0.79 -18.79
CA THR A 80 9.47 -0.90 -20.22
C THR A 80 8.29 -1.55 -20.94
N THR A 81 7.87 -0.93 -22.04
CA THR A 81 6.77 -1.38 -22.90
C THR A 81 7.30 -1.62 -24.31
N GLY A 82 6.70 -2.58 -25.01
CA GLY A 82 7.12 -3.01 -26.35
C GLY A 82 8.20 -4.10 -26.32
N LEU A 83 8.21 -4.96 -27.34
CA LEU A 83 9.21 -6.04 -27.51
C LEU A 83 10.63 -5.52 -27.72
N ASP A 84 10.77 -4.25 -28.09
CA ASP A 84 12.01 -3.52 -28.31
C ASP A 84 12.44 -2.67 -27.10
N CYS A 85 11.67 -2.70 -26.00
CA CYS A 85 11.87 -1.87 -24.81
C CYS A 85 11.95 -0.35 -25.12
N ALA A 86 11.40 0.10 -26.25
CA ALA A 86 11.53 1.49 -26.70
C ALA A 86 10.64 2.45 -25.90
N GLY A 87 9.52 1.97 -25.36
CA GLY A 87 8.62 2.77 -24.53
C GLY A 87 8.95 2.66 -23.05
N ARG A 88 9.19 3.79 -22.37
CA ARG A 88 9.24 3.86 -20.90
C ARG A 88 7.96 4.52 -20.40
N LEU A 89 7.24 3.85 -19.51
CA LEU A 89 6.02 4.36 -18.91
C LEU A 89 6.21 4.48 -17.38
N PRO A 90 6.14 5.68 -16.79
CA PRO A 90 6.12 5.83 -15.35
C PRO A 90 4.77 5.34 -14.80
N ILE A 91 4.85 4.46 -13.81
CA ILE A 91 3.73 3.94 -13.04
C ILE A 91 3.89 4.42 -11.59
N LEU A 92 2.78 4.82 -10.99
CA LEU A 92 2.66 5.14 -9.58
C LEU A 92 2.64 3.81 -8.80
N ASP A 93 3.81 3.47 -8.26
CA ASP A 93 3.99 2.29 -7.42
C ASP A 93 3.19 2.43 -6.12
N LEU A 94 2.72 1.32 -5.55
CA LEU A 94 1.88 1.31 -4.35
C LEU A 94 2.62 0.84 -3.08
N THR A 95 3.93 0.64 -3.14
CA THR A 95 4.68 0.04 -2.04
C THR A 95 4.72 0.93 -0.81
N LEU A 96 4.91 2.25 -0.96
CA LEU A 96 4.88 3.17 0.19
C LEU A 96 3.50 3.20 0.87
N PRO A 97 2.37 3.39 0.14
CA PRO A 97 1.05 3.18 0.70
C PRO A 97 0.87 1.82 1.37
N THR A 98 1.36 0.75 0.76
CA THR A 98 1.24 -0.60 1.30
C THR A 98 1.97 -0.74 2.63
N LEU A 99 3.17 -0.18 2.72
CA LEU A 99 3.94 -0.12 3.95
C LEU A 99 3.21 0.64 5.05
N TRP A 100 2.63 1.81 4.74
CA TRP A 100 1.81 2.55 5.71
C TRP A 100 0.61 1.73 6.20
N GLY A 101 -0.07 1.04 5.29
CA GLY A 101 -1.19 0.15 5.63
C GLY A 101 -0.77 -0.99 6.56
N ALA A 102 0.37 -1.62 6.28
CA ALA A 102 0.91 -2.70 7.09
C ALA A 102 1.28 -2.23 8.51
N ILE A 103 1.95 -1.09 8.64
CA ILE A 103 2.31 -0.53 9.96
C ILE A 103 1.06 -0.13 10.74
N TRP A 104 0.08 0.52 10.09
CA TRP A 104 -1.18 0.87 10.74
C TRP A 104 -1.96 -0.36 11.22
N LEU A 105 -2.02 -1.42 10.41
CA LEU A 105 -2.62 -2.69 10.81
C LEU A 105 -1.89 -3.33 11.98
N GLY A 106 -0.55 -3.32 11.97
CA GLY A 106 0.26 -3.83 13.07
C GLY A 106 -0.05 -3.12 14.40
N ALA A 107 -0.14 -1.79 14.37
CA ALA A 107 -0.54 -0.99 15.52
C ALA A 107 -1.98 -1.32 15.99
N THR A 108 -2.90 -1.51 15.04
CA THR A 108 -4.30 -1.86 15.33
C THR A 108 -4.44 -3.25 15.95
N LEU A 109 -3.64 -4.22 15.51
CA LEU A 109 -3.58 -5.56 16.11
C LEU A 109 -3.10 -5.52 17.56
N GLY A 110 -2.35 -4.50 17.97
CA GLY A 110 -1.95 -4.29 19.36
C GLY A 110 -3.15 -4.23 20.33
N ALA A 111 -4.32 -3.78 19.86
CA ALA A 111 -5.55 -3.71 20.65
C ALA A 111 -6.35 -5.02 20.70
N VAL A 112 -5.97 -6.02 19.90
CA VAL A 112 -6.64 -7.33 19.84
C VAL A 112 -6.07 -8.23 20.96
N PRO A 113 -6.89 -9.07 21.63
CA PRO A 113 -6.40 -10.03 22.62
C PRO A 113 -5.32 -10.96 22.08
N ASP A 114 -4.39 -11.34 22.94
CA ASP A 114 -3.28 -12.22 22.57
C ASP A 114 -3.78 -13.63 22.21
N THR A 115 -3.44 -14.06 21.01
CA THR A 115 -3.77 -15.37 20.44
C THR A 115 -2.67 -15.79 19.49
N LEU A 116 -2.49 -17.10 19.28
CA LEU A 116 -1.55 -17.62 18.28
C LEU A 116 -1.84 -17.08 16.86
N ALA A 117 -3.10 -16.78 16.55
CA ALA A 117 -3.49 -16.19 15.28
C ALA A 117 -3.04 -14.73 15.16
N LYS A 118 -3.13 -13.95 16.24
CA LYS A 118 -2.58 -12.59 16.31
C LYS A 118 -1.06 -12.60 16.15
N ASP A 119 -0.35 -13.45 16.89
CA ASP A 119 1.11 -13.52 16.85
C ASP A 119 1.61 -13.78 15.43
N TRP A 120 0.99 -14.73 14.73
CA TRP A 120 1.33 -15.03 13.35
C TRP A 120 0.99 -13.88 12.38
N ALA A 121 -0.13 -13.19 12.57
CA ALA A 121 -0.45 -12.03 11.76
C ALA A 121 0.53 -10.87 11.97
N VAL A 122 0.99 -10.67 13.22
CA VAL A 122 2.03 -9.68 13.54
C VAL A 122 3.34 -10.05 12.85
N GLU A 123 3.77 -11.31 12.93
CA GLU A 123 4.99 -11.79 12.26
C GLU A 123 4.94 -11.59 10.74
N THR A 124 3.82 -11.92 10.10
CA THR A 124 3.65 -11.73 8.65
C THR A 124 3.51 -10.28 8.23
N LEU A 125 2.98 -9.40 9.10
CA LEU A 125 2.98 -7.95 8.86
C LEU A 125 4.40 -7.37 8.98
N ASP A 126 5.18 -7.82 9.96
CA ASP A 126 6.58 -7.39 10.13
C ASP A 126 7.43 -7.81 8.92
N HIS A 127 7.25 -9.05 8.46
CA HIS A 127 7.89 -9.51 7.22
C HIS A 127 7.47 -8.69 5.99
N LEU A 128 6.18 -8.38 5.85
CA LEU A 128 5.69 -7.51 4.76
C LEU A 128 6.31 -6.12 4.83
N CYS A 129 6.44 -5.53 6.02
CA CYS A 129 7.11 -4.26 6.21
C CYS A 129 8.56 -4.32 5.71
N GLY A 130 9.32 -5.35 6.10
CA GLY A 130 10.69 -5.57 5.63
C GLY A 130 10.79 -5.62 4.10
N VAL A 131 9.99 -6.46 3.46
CA VAL A 131 9.96 -6.60 1.99
C VAL A 131 9.57 -5.28 1.30
N ALA A 132 8.58 -4.56 1.84
CA ALA A 132 8.16 -3.27 1.28
C ALA A 132 9.24 -2.19 1.44
N PHE A 133 9.99 -2.18 2.55
CA PHE A 133 11.13 -1.30 2.74
C PHE A 133 12.24 -1.57 1.73
N ASP A 134 12.64 -2.83 1.59
CA ASP A 134 13.68 -3.25 0.65
C ASP A 134 13.30 -2.90 -0.80
N HIS A 135 12.02 -3.11 -1.16
CA HIS A 135 11.53 -2.75 -2.48
C HIS A 135 11.53 -1.22 -2.71
N LEU A 136 11.13 -0.41 -1.71
CA LEU A 136 11.23 1.05 -1.81
C LEU A 136 12.67 1.52 -1.97
N GLU A 137 13.63 0.90 -1.28
CA GLU A 137 15.05 1.21 -1.45
C GLU A 137 15.54 0.84 -2.86
N ALA A 138 15.14 -0.32 -3.38
CA ALA A 138 15.43 -0.73 -4.75
C ALA A 138 14.84 0.26 -5.77
N LEU A 139 13.60 0.72 -5.57
CA LEU A 139 12.97 1.74 -6.42
C LEU A 139 13.71 3.09 -6.37
N ARG A 140 14.17 3.51 -5.19
CA ARG A 140 14.97 4.74 -5.05
C ARG A 140 16.31 4.62 -5.79
N ASN A 141 16.99 3.49 -5.65
CA ASN A 141 18.27 3.22 -6.32
C ASN A 141 18.11 3.17 -7.85
N THR A 142 17.06 2.51 -8.35
CA THR A 142 16.78 2.41 -9.79
C THR A 142 16.39 3.76 -10.38
N ALA A 143 15.59 4.56 -9.66
CA ALA A 143 15.28 5.94 -10.05
C ALA A 143 16.54 6.81 -10.16
N ALA A 144 17.49 6.68 -9.23
CA ALA A 144 18.76 7.39 -9.27
C ALA A 144 19.67 6.95 -10.44
N CYS A 145 19.63 5.67 -10.81
CA CYS A 145 20.44 5.12 -11.91
C CYS A 145 19.74 5.14 -13.29
N GLY A 146 18.46 5.52 -13.36
CA GLY A 146 17.67 5.51 -14.59
C GLY A 146 17.43 4.11 -15.19
N LEU A 147 17.48 3.09 -14.33
CA LEU A 147 17.28 1.68 -14.68
C LEU A 147 15.83 1.24 -14.40
N PRO A 148 15.27 0.28 -15.16
CA PRO A 148 14.01 -0.35 -14.78
C PRO A 148 14.21 -1.13 -13.48
N ALA A 149 13.21 -1.09 -12.60
CA ALA A 149 13.22 -1.94 -11.41
C ALA A 149 12.67 -3.32 -11.75
N ASP A 150 13.22 -4.36 -11.13
CA ASP A 150 12.66 -5.70 -11.20
C ASP A 150 11.34 -5.76 -10.44
N ASN A 151 10.35 -6.47 -11.02
CA ASN A 151 9.05 -6.68 -10.39
C ASN A 151 9.22 -7.60 -9.16
N PRO A 152 8.84 -7.18 -7.94
CA PRO A 152 9.10 -7.97 -6.75
C PRO A 152 8.02 -9.04 -6.57
N ASP A 153 8.24 -10.23 -7.14
CA ASP A 153 7.45 -11.43 -6.81
C ASP A 153 7.37 -11.63 -5.27
N GLU A 154 8.39 -11.18 -4.54
CA GLU A 154 8.46 -11.23 -3.08
C GLU A 154 7.40 -10.37 -2.39
N LEU A 155 7.06 -9.18 -2.90
CA LEU A 155 6.05 -8.31 -2.30
C LEU A 155 4.65 -8.95 -2.41
N ASP A 156 4.34 -9.54 -3.56
CA ASP A 156 3.08 -10.25 -3.79
C ASP A 156 2.97 -11.50 -2.90
N ILE A 157 4.07 -12.25 -2.73
CA ILE A 157 4.13 -13.40 -1.82
C ILE A 157 3.89 -12.95 -0.38
N ALA A 158 4.57 -11.89 0.07
CA ALA A 158 4.42 -11.35 1.41
C ALA A 158 2.97 -10.91 1.66
N LEU A 159 2.38 -10.13 0.74
CA LEU A 159 0.98 -9.70 0.82
C LEU A 159 0.00 -10.87 0.94
N ARG A 160 0.19 -11.91 0.14
CA ARG A 160 -0.65 -13.12 0.21
C ARG A 160 -0.54 -13.79 1.58
N ASN A 161 0.68 -13.97 2.09
CA ASN A 161 0.91 -14.61 3.39
C ASN A 161 0.28 -13.78 4.53
N THR A 162 0.43 -12.46 4.49
CA THR A 162 -0.20 -11.53 5.44
C THR A 162 -1.72 -11.60 5.36
N GLY A 163 -2.30 -11.63 4.15
CA GLY A 163 -3.74 -11.78 3.94
C GLY A 163 -4.29 -13.08 4.53
N GLU A 164 -3.56 -14.19 4.35
CA GLU A 164 -3.92 -15.50 4.92
C GLU A 164 -3.84 -15.51 6.45
N ALA A 165 -2.85 -14.83 7.03
CA ALA A 165 -2.70 -14.73 8.48
C ALA A 165 -3.81 -13.86 9.10
N LEU A 166 -4.07 -12.69 8.52
CA LEU A 166 -5.13 -11.78 8.98
C LEU A 166 -6.51 -12.41 8.91
N ALA A 167 -6.79 -13.25 7.91
CA ALA A 167 -8.04 -13.98 7.80
C ALA A 167 -8.31 -14.91 8.99
N LYS A 168 -7.27 -15.35 9.72
CA LYS A 168 -7.38 -16.24 10.89
C LYS A 168 -7.75 -15.50 12.17
N ILE A 169 -7.60 -14.18 12.20
CA ILE A 169 -8.08 -13.32 13.28
C ILE A 169 -9.61 -13.11 13.16
N GLY A 170 -10.12 -13.17 11.93
CA GLY A 170 -11.55 -13.06 11.61
C GLY A 170 -11.98 -11.67 11.12
N PRO A 171 -13.10 -11.57 10.37
CA PRO A 171 -13.52 -10.36 9.67
C PRO A 171 -13.99 -9.21 10.58
N VAL A 172 -14.23 -9.47 11.86
CA VAL A 172 -14.90 -8.55 12.79
C VAL A 172 -13.94 -7.50 13.39
N TRP A 173 -12.62 -7.72 13.31
CA TRP A 173 -11.65 -6.92 14.10
C TRP A 173 -10.82 -5.92 13.29
N VAL A 174 -10.70 -6.09 11.97
CA VAL A 174 -9.92 -5.18 11.10
C VAL A 174 -10.66 -3.85 10.86
N PHE A 175 -12.00 -3.86 10.96
CA PHE A 175 -12.86 -2.69 10.79
C PHE A 175 -13.64 -2.40 12.08
N GLY A 176 -12.92 -2.24 13.20
CA GLY A 176 -13.51 -1.91 14.49
C GLY A 176 -14.66 -0.90 14.37
N ASP A 177 -15.79 -1.26 14.98
CA ASP A 177 -17.09 -0.58 15.01
C ASP A 177 -17.19 0.74 14.21
N ILE A 178 -17.64 0.64 12.95
CA ILE A 178 -17.93 1.79 12.06
C ILE A 178 -18.90 2.79 12.72
N ALA A 179 -19.62 2.39 13.78
CA ALA A 179 -20.45 3.29 14.58
C ALA A 179 -19.67 4.42 15.27
N ALA A 180 -18.37 4.27 15.54
CA ALA A 180 -17.55 5.31 16.17
C ALA A 180 -17.10 6.41 15.18
N VAL A 181 -17.03 6.11 13.88
CA VAL A 181 -16.62 7.07 12.84
C VAL A 181 -17.79 7.96 12.39
N GLY A 182 -19.04 7.54 12.63
CA GLY A 182 -20.24 8.32 12.33
C GLY A 182 -20.65 9.34 13.41
N ALA A 183 -19.95 9.39 14.55
CA ALA A 183 -20.30 10.28 15.67
C ALA A 183 -19.45 11.57 15.73
N ALA A 184 -18.53 11.77 14.78
CA ALA A 184 -17.67 12.95 14.68
C ALA A 184 -17.91 13.76 13.38
N ALA A 185 -19.13 13.71 12.84
CA ALA A 185 -19.61 14.58 11.76
C ALA A 185 -20.61 15.61 12.30
#